data_AF-A0A8H5SS70-F1
#
_entry.id   AF-A0A8H5SS70-F1
#
_cell.length_a   1.000
_cell.length_b   1.000
_cell.length_c   1.000
_cell.angle_alpha   90.00
_cell.angle_beta   90.00
_cell.angle_gamma   90.00
#
_symmetry.space_group_name_H-M   'P 1'
#
loop_
_entity.id
_entity.type
_entity.pdbx_description
1 polymer ?
#
loop_
_entity_poly.entity_id
_entity_poly.type
_entity_poly.pdbx_seq_one_letter_code
_entity_poly.pdbx_strand_id
1 'polypeptide(L)'
;MLYRQTRTTCPFCSKDCRVTSGMVHHLEVGACPKSPLDRDTLYQEVRGRDPHGYICNTLALWQETVAYQTTDLAFNVSKGKYECYFCGDLFGRLSNLNQHLASPRHQQELYHCPNEECSREFTTLAGMVGHLERRGCRFLRLEAVQDGILGFFIWGHYIWF
;
A
#
# COMPACT_ATOMS: atom_id res chain seq x y z
N MET A 1 -18.71 -25.07 2.00
CA MET A 1 -17.52 -25.57 1.26
C MET A 1 -16.30 -24.87 1.80
N LEU A 2 -15.31 -25.64 2.25
CA LEU A 2 -14.15 -25.16 3.01
C LEU A 2 -13.21 -24.38 2.09
N TYR A 3 -13.11 -23.06 2.30
CA TYR A 3 -12.14 -22.19 1.66
C TYR A 3 -10.74 -22.66 2.07
N ARG A 4 -10.06 -23.37 1.17
CA ARG A 4 -8.70 -23.85 1.35
C ARG A 4 -7.82 -22.60 1.47
N GLN A 5 -7.36 -22.28 2.68
CA GLN A 5 -6.43 -21.19 2.92
C GLN A 5 -5.12 -21.49 2.16
N THR A 6 -5.05 -21.07 0.90
CA THR A 6 -3.82 -21.02 0.13
C THR A 6 -2.94 -20.00 0.83
N ARG A 7 -1.79 -20.46 1.34
CA ARG A 7 -0.82 -19.55 1.95
C ARG A 7 -0.33 -18.58 0.88
N THR A 8 -0.62 -17.30 1.02
CA THR A 8 -0.06 -16.28 0.13
C THR A 8 1.44 -16.16 0.45
N THR A 9 2.28 -16.51 -0.52
CA THR A 9 3.74 -16.41 -0.41
C THR A 9 4.27 -15.38 -1.38
N CYS A 10 5.38 -14.73 -1.02
CA CYS A 10 6.06 -13.79 -1.92
C CYS A 10 6.65 -14.55 -3.13
N PRO A 11 6.36 -14.13 -4.38
CA PRO A 11 6.84 -14.83 -5.57
C PRO A 11 8.36 -14.74 -5.78
N PHE A 12 9.03 -13.74 -5.19
CA PHE A 12 10.48 -13.54 -5.36
C PHE A 12 11.33 -14.26 -4.32
N CYS A 13 10.88 -14.25 -3.06
CA CYS A 13 11.66 -14.78 -1.93
C CYS A 13 10.98 -15.94 -1.19
N SER A 14 9.77 -16.34 -1.60
CA SER A 14 8.97 -17.42 -1.01
C SER A 14 8.60 -17.23 0.47
N LYS A 15 8.76 -16.00 1.00
CA LYS A 15 8.33 -15.65 2.36
C LYS A 15 6.81 -15.85 2.52
N ASP A 16 6.40 -16.49 3.61
CA ASP A 16 4.98 -16.62 3.96
C ASP A 16 4.41 -15.28 4.46
N CYS A 17 3.45 -14.74 3.72
CA CYS A 17 2.83 -13.43 3.98
C CYS A 17 1.42 -13.55 4.59
N ARG A 18 0.89 -14.78 4.76
CA ARG A 18 -0.43 -15.14 5.30
C ARG A 18 -1.66 -14.63 4.52
N VAL A 19 -1.62 -13.40 4.01
CA VAL A 19 -2.68 -12.72 3.25
C VAL A 19 -2.08 -11.90 2.10
N THR A 20 -2.88 -11.52 1.12
CA THR A 20 -2.41 -10.78 -0.06
C THR A 20 -1.97 -9.38 0.30
N SER A 21 -2.73 -8.65 1.12
CA SER A 21 -2.29 -7.33 1.60
C SER A 21 -0.91 -7.36 2.27
N GLY A 22 -0.60 -8.43 3.00
CA GLY A 22 0.70 -8.65 3.63
C GLY A 22 1.83 -8.92 2.63
N MET A 23 1.53 -9.63 1.54
CA MET A 23 2.48 -9.84 0.44
C MET A 23 2.74 -8.55 -0.32
N VAL A 24 1.69 -7.82 -0.66
CA VAL A 24 1.81 -6.51 -1.33
C VAL A 24 2.59 -5.55 -0.46
N HIS A 25 2.29 -5.47 0.84
CA HIS A 25 3.04 -4.64 1.77
C HIS A 25 4.53 -5.00 1.80
N HIS A 26 4.87 -6.29 1.79
CA HIS A 26 6.26 -6.74 1.76
C HIS A 26 7.04 -6.26 0.52
N LEU A 27 6.37 -6.16 -0.64
CA LEU A 27 6.97 -5.64 -1.88
C LEU A 27 6.96 -4.11 -1.88
N GLU A 28 5.85 -3.49 -1.53
CA GLU A 28 5.63 -2.04 -1.58
C GLU A 28 6.59 -1.25 -0.67
N VAL A 29 7.04 -1.83 0.44
CA VAL A 29 8.04 -1.19 1.33
C VAL A 29 9.48 -1.58 0.99
N GLY A 30 9.72 -2.27 -0.13
CA GLY A 30 11.06 -2.71 -0.53
C GLY A 30 11.68 -3.74 0.42
N ALA A 31 10.89 -4.45 1.22
CA ALA A 31 11.41 -5.42 2.19
C ALA A 31 11.88 -6.73 1.54
N CYS A 32 11.63 -6.93 0.24
CA CYS A 32 12.06 -8.12 -0.48
C CYS A 32 13.46 -7.95 -1.09
N PRO A 33 14.48 -8.71 -0.66
CA PRO A 33 15.83 -8.57 -1.20
C PRO A 33 15.97 -9.08 -2.63
N LYS A 34 14.96 -9.78 -3.16
CA LYS A 34 14.95 -10.41 -4.48
C LYS A 34 14.00 -9.74 -5.47
N SER A 35 13.39 -8.63 -5.09
CA SER A 35 12.47 -7.87 -5.93
C SER A 35 12.98 -6.44 -6.06
N PRO A 36 12.97 -5.85 -7.26
CA PRO A 36 13.27 -4.43 -7.43
C PRO A 36 12.09 -3.53 -7.04
N LEU A 37 10.98 -4.11 -6.56
CA LEU A 37 9.76 -3.37 -6.25
C LEU A 37 9.90 -2.58 -4.94
N ASP A 38 9.41 -1.36 -5.01
CA ASP A 38 9.13 -0.43 -3.92
C ASP A 38 7.79 0.27 -4.21
N ARG A 39 7.42 1.31 -3.44
CA ARG A 39 6.13 1.99 -3.60
C ARG A 39 5.94 2.60 -4.98
N ASP A 40 6.97 3.26 -5.50
CA ASP A 40 6.89 4.05 -6.72
C ASP A 40 6.94 3.17 -7.97
N THR A 41 7.87 2.22 -8.00
CA THR A 41 7.97 1.22 -9.07
C THR A 41 6.73 0.34 -9.11
N LEU A 42 6.21 -0.09 -7.94
CA LEU A 42 4.96 -0.83 -7.87
C LEU A 42 3.79 0.00 -8.40
N TYR A 43 3.69 1.28 -8.06
CA TYR A 43 2.63 2.14 -8.59
C TYR A 43 2.72 2.30 -10.10
N GLN A 44 3.91 2.52 -10.66
CA GLN A 44 4.11 2.61 -12.11
C GLN A 44 3.67 1.32 -12.81
N GLU A 45 4.05 0.18 -12.26
CA GLU A 45 3.65 -1.16 -12.75
C GLU A 45 2.13 -1.38 -12.70
N VAL A 46 1.45 -0.93 -11.64
CA VAL A 46 -0.01 -1.05 -11.53
C VAL A 46 -0.69 -0.09 -12.49
N ARG A 47 -0.24 1.17 -12.56
CA ARG A 47 -0.79 2.19 -13.45
C ARG A 47 -0.67 1.79 -14.92
N GLY A 48 0.45 1.20 -15.33
CA GLY A 48 0.65 0.69 -16.69
C GLY A 48 -0.35 -0.40 -17.08
N ARG A 49 -0.87 -1.15 -16.10
CA ARG A 49 -1.89 -2.19 -16.28
C ARG A 49 -3.31 -1.72 -16.02
N ASP A 50 -3.49 -0.50 -15.52
CA ASP A 50 -4.79 0.13 -15.26
C ASP A 50 -4.98 1.41 -16.11
N PRO A 51 -5.05 1.29 -17.45
CA PRO A 51 -5.12 2.44 -18.34
C PRO A 51 -6.42 3.26 -18.18
N HIS A 52 -7.47 2.66 -17.63
CA HIS A 52 -8.76 3.31 -17.42
C HIS A 52 -8.92 3.90 -16.01
N GLY A 53 -7.95 3.68 -15.11
CA GLY A 53 -8.02 4.20 -13.74
C GLY A 53 -9.12 3.54 -12.92
N TYR A 54 -9.29 2.23 -13.04
CA TYR A 54 -10.25 1.45 -12.27
C TYR A 54 -9.86 1.35 -10.78
N ILE A 55 -8.57 1.39 -10.48
CA ILE A 55 -8.04 1.37 -9.11
C ILE A 55 -7.02 2.48 -8.87
N CYS A 56 -6.34 2.96 -9.90
CA CYS A 56 -5.39 4.06 -9.82
C CYS A 56 -6.09 5.41 -9.97
N ASN A 57 -5.70 6.37 -9.14
CA ASN A 57 -6.08 7.76 -9.31
C ASN A 57 -5.40 8.34 -10.56
N THR A 58 -6.12 8.41 -11.67
CA THR A 58 -5.60 8.90 -12.97
C THR A 58 -5.65 10.43 -13.10
N LEU A 59 -6.47 11.09 -12.28
CA LEU A 59 -6.67 12.55 -12.32
C LEU A 59 -5.61 13.35 -11.57
N ALA A 60 -4.77 12.69 -10.77
CA ALA A 60 -3.70 13.35 -10.05
C ALA A 60 -2.37 13.16 -10.80
N LEU A 61 -1.65 14.26 -11.05
CA LEU A 61 -0.27 14.17 -11.51
C LEU A 61 0.52 13.39 -10.45
N TRP A 62 1.10 12.26 -10.84
CA TRP A 62 1.91 11.45 -9.94
C TRP A 62 3.19 12.22 -9.58
N GLN A 63 3.49 12.25 -8.28
CA GLN A 63 4.73 12.76 -7.74
C GLN A 63 5.51 11.62 -7.10
N GLU A 64 6.83 11.64 -7.29
CA GLU A 64 7.74 10.69 -6.63
C GLU A 64 7.61 10.77 -5.11
N THR A 65 7.82 9.63 -4.44
CA THR A 65 7.76 9.56 -2.98
C THR A 65 8.84 10.45 -2.37
N VAL A 66 8.42 11.36 -1.49
CA VAL A 66 9.36 12.26 -0.79
C VAL A 66 9.70 11.69 0.58
N ALA A 67 10.99 11.57 0.87
CA ALA A 67 11.46 11.20 2.21
C ALA A 67 11.58 12.45 3.10
N TYR A 68 10.79 12.52 4.16
CA TYR A 68 10.90 13.58 5.16
C TYR A 68 11.85 13.15 6.28
N GLN A 69 12.73 14.06 6.69
CA GLN A 69 13.59 13.88 7.86
C GLN A 69 13.29 14.96 8.88
N THR A 70 13.21 14.57 10.15
CA THR A 70 13.04 15.51 11.27
C THR A 70 14.29 15.57 12.12
N THR A 71 14.51 16.75 12.69
CA THR A 71 15.54 17.02 13.70
C THR A 71 14.88 17.30 15.05
N ASP A 72 15.69 17.58 16.07
CA ASP A 72 15.22 17.94 17.41
C ASP A 72 14.34 19.20 17.45
N LEU A 73 14.32 19.98 16.36
CA LEU A 73 13.46 21.16 16.21
C LEU A 73 11.96 20.83 16.24
N ALA A 74 11.58 19.59 15.93
CA ALA A 74 10.19 19.15 16.03
C ALA A 74 9.73 18.89 17.48
N PHE A 75 10.60 19.11 18.48
CA PHE A 75 10.23 18.97 19.88
C PHE A 75 9.30 20.09 20.33
N ASN A 76 8.04 19.75 20.59
CA ASN A 76 7.08 20.68 21.17
C ASN A 76 7.26 20.73 22.68
N VAL A 77 7.90 21.80 23.16
CA VAL A 77 8.17 22.06 24.59
C VAL A 77 6.88 22.07 25.43
N SER A 78 5.78 22.61 24.90
CA SER A 78 4.51 22.68 25.63
C SER A 78 3.84 21.32 25.83
N LYS A 79 4.09 20.38 24.91
CA LYS A 79 3.55 19.01 24.96
C LYS A 79 4.55 17.99 25.48
N GLY A 80 5.82 18.37 25.66
CA GLY A 80 6.91 17.50 26.09
C GLY A 80 7.17 16.32 25.14
N LYS A 81 6.86 16.48 23.84
CA LYS A 81 6.89 15.42 22.82
C LYS A 81 7.31 15.98 21.47
N TYR A 82 7.79 15.11 20.59
CA TYR A 82 8.02 15.43 19.19
C TYR A 82 6.69 15.46 18.43
N GLU A 83 6.47 16.47 17.61
CA GLU A 83 5.21 16.67 16.88
C GLU A 83 5.42 16.54 15.37
N CYS A 84 4.53 15.78 14.72
CA CYS A 84 4.45 15.79 13.26
C CYS A 84 3.70 17.02 12.78
N TYR A 85 4.36 17.95 12.10
CA TYR A 85 3.71 19.18 11.61
C TYR A 85 2.69 18.96 10.49
N PHE A 86 2.68 17.79 9.84
CA PHE A 86 1.68 17.48 8.82
C PHE A 86 0.32 17.05 9.40
N CYS A 87 0.31 16.37 10.56
CA CYS A 87 -0.92 15.81 11.12
C CYS A 87 -1.14 16.06 12.62
N GLY A 88 -0.21 16.71 13.31
CA GLY A 88 -0.27 17.01 14.75
C GLY A 88 -0.04 15.81 15.67
N ASP A 89 0.31 14.63 15.13
CA ASP A 89 0.56 13.43 15.94
C ASP A 89 1.80 13.63 16.84
N LEU A 90 1.71 13.19 18.10
CA LEU A 90 2.74 13.36 19.11
C LEU A 90 3.50 12.06 19.40
N PHE A 91 4.83 12.15 19.43
CA PHE A 91 5.76 11.03 19.61
C PHE A 91 6.69 11.27 20.79
N GLY A 92 6.91 10.23 21.61
CA GLY A 92 7.83 10.33 22.75
C GLY A 92 9.31 10.32 22.38
N ARG A 93 9.67 9.96 21.14
CA ARG A 93 11.06 9.84 20.67
C ARG A 93 11.19 10.35 19.24
N LEU A 94 12.30 11.01 18.93
CA LEU A 94 12.62 11.48 17.57
C LEU A 94 12.65 10.34 16.56
N SER A 95 13.19 9.18 16.93
CA SER A 95 13.22 7.97 16.08
C SER A 95 11.83 7.53 15.63
N ASN A 96 10.82 7.68 16.50
CA ASN A 96 9.46 7.28 16.19
C ASN A 96 8.80 8.29 15.25
N LEU A 97 9.06 9.59 15.43
CA LEU A 97 8.61 10.61 14.48
C LEU A 97 9.27 10.42 13.11
N ASN A 98 10.58 10.14 13.07
CA ASN A 98 11.27 9.83 11.81
C ASN A 98 10.69 8.58 11.13
N GLN A 99 10.39 7.51 11.87
CA GLN A 99 9.72 6.33 11.31
C GLN A 99 8.31 6.65 10.78
N HIS A 100 7.55 7.49 11.48
CA HIS A 100 6.25 7.96 11.03
C HIS A 100 6.35 8.77 9.73
N LEU A 101 7.32 9.67 9.64
CA LEU A 101 7.57 10.50 8.45
C LEU A 101 8.09 9.69 7.25
N ALA A 102 8.83 8.62 7.50
CA ALA A 102 9.27 7.66 6.48
C ALA A 102 8.13 6.74 6.00
N SER A 103 6.99 6.72 6.71
CA SER A 103 5.83 5.92 6.31
C SER A 103 5.04 6.63 5.20
N PRO A 104 4.24 5.88 4.41
CA PRO A 104 3.46 6.46 3.31
C PRO A 104 2.26 7.31 3.77
N ARG A 105 2.16 7.65 5.07
CA ARG A 105 1.02 8.37 5.65
C ARG A 105 0.79 9.76 5.07
N HIS A 106 1.87 10.47 4.71
CA HIS A 106 1.82 11.82 4.14
C HIS A 106 2.13 11.85 2.64
N GLN A 107 2.09 10.67 2.00
CA GLN A 107 2.30 10.57 0.56
C GLN A 107 0.97 10.75 -0.16
N GLN A 108 1.04 10.97 -1.47
CA GLN A 108 -0.13 11.08 -2.33
C GLN A 108 -1.01 9.82 -2.22
N GLU A 109 -2.32 10.02 -2.15
CA GLU A 109 -3.31 8.96 -2.30
C GLU A 109 -3.33 8.51 -3.77
N LEU A 110 -2.79 7.32 -4.05
CA LEU A 110 -2.55 6.82 -5.40
C LEU A 110 -3.65 5.87 -5.89
N TYR A 111 -4.39 5.29 -4.95
CA TYR A 111 -5.38 4.26 -5.22
C TYR A 111 -6.74 4.65 -4.66
N HIS A 112 -7.81 4.17 -5.28
CA HIS A 112 -9.16 4.27 -4.76
C HIS A 112 -9.83 2.91 -4.73
N CYS A 113 -10.90 2.79 -3.95
CA CYS A 113 -11.75 1.63 -4.00
C CYS A 113 -12.56 1.63 -5.30
N PRO A 114 -12.53 0.54 -6.10
CA PRO A 114 -13.31 0.44 -7.34
C PRO A 114 -14.84 0.37 -7.13
N ASN A 115 -15.30 0.26 -5.89
CA ASN A 115 -16.71 0.32 -5.57
C ASN A 115 -17.18 1.78 -5.61
N GLU A 116 -18.09 2.13 -6.51
CA GLU A 116 -18.65 3.49 -6.62
C GLU A 116 -19.37 3.93 -5.33
N GLU A 117 -19.92 3.00 -4.55
CA GLU A 117 -20.51 3.28 -3.23
C GLU A 117 -19.46 3.50 -2.12
N CYS A 118 -18.17 3.30 -2.43
CA CYS A 118 -17.05 3.44 -1.50
C CYS A 118 -16.03 4.45 -2.00
N SER A 119 -16.16 5.70 -1.55
CA SER A 119 -15.22 6.78 -1.89
C SER A 119 -13.92 6.77 -1.06
N ARG A 120 -13.39 5.59 -0.71
CA ARG A 120 -12.14 5.50 0.05
C ARG A 120 -10.93 5.53 -0.87
N GLU A 121 -9.96 6.36 -0.51
CA GLU A 121 -8.66 6.46 -1.15
C GLU A 121 -7.56 5.86 -0.26
N PHE A 122 -6.45 5.47 -0.89
CA PHE A 122 -5.33 4.83 -0.23
C PHE A 122 -3.97 5.30 -0.80
N THR A 123 -3.04 5.63 0.10
CA THR A 123 -1.65 5.95 -0.25
C THR A 123 -0.83 4.72 -0.65
N THR A 124 -1.37 3.52 -0.38
CA THR A 124 -0.71 2.24 -0.59
C THR A 124 -1.65 1.21 -1.21
N LEU A 125 -1.12 0.39 -2.10
CA LEU A 125 -1.82 -0.74 -2.69
C LEU A 125 -2.16 -1.76 -1.61
N ALA A 126 -1.24 -2.03 -0.67
CA ALA A 126 -1.50 -2.92 0.45
C ALA A 126 -2.68 -2.47 1.30
N GLY A 127 -2.83 -1.15 1.51
CA GLY A 127 -3.95 -0.56 2.23
C GLY A 127 -5.28 -0.79 1.52
N MET A 128 -5.33 -0.57 0.20
CA MET A 128 -6.52 -0.80 -0.63
C MET A 128 -6.88 -2.29 -0.70
N VAL A 129 -5.91 -3.17 -0.97
CA VAL A 129 -6.12 -4.63 -0.97
C VAL A 129 -6.62 -5.10 0.40
N GLY A 130 -6.00 -4.64 1.49
CA GLY A 130 -6.43 -4.98 2.84
C GLY A 130 -7.82 -4.46 3.18
N HIS A 131 -8.25 -3.33 2.59
CA HIS A 131 -9.62 -2.85 2.68
C HIS A 131 -10.61 -3.79 1.98
N LEU A 132 -10.28 -4.29 0.79
CA LEU A 132 -11.12 -5.23 0.03
C LEU A 132 -11.15 -6.64 0.64
N GLU A 133 -10.05 -7.09 1.25
CA GLU A 133 -9.97 -8.37 1.98
C GLU A 133 -10.89 -8.38 3.22
N ARG A 134 -11.13 -7.22 3.82
CA ARG A 134 -12.06 -7.08 4.93
C ARG A 134 -13.48 -7.05 4.38
N ARG A 135 -14.36 -7.91 4.90
CA ARG A 135 -15.80 -8.00 4.53
C ARG A 135 -16.63 -6.73 4.77
N GLY A 136 -16.01 -5.62 5.15
CA GLY A 136 -16.67 -4.33 5.36
C GLY A 136 -16.92 -3.55 4.07
N CYS A 137 -16.16 -3.79 3.00
CA CYS A 137 -16.46 -3.23 1.69
C CYS A 137 -17.34 -4.20 0.90
N ARG A 138 -18.53 -3.74 0.47
CA ARG A 138 -19.49 -4.57 -0.28
C ARG A 138 -19.07 -4.85 -1.73
N PHE A 139 -17.84 -4.53 -2.11
CA PHE A 139 -17.28 -4.80 -3.44
C PHE A 139 -17.14 -6.30 -3.76
N LEU A 140 -17.23 -7.18 -2.76
CA LEU A 140 -17.11 -8.63 -2.95
C LEU A 140 -18.34 -9.25 -3.63
N ARG A 141 -18.47 -9.07 -4.94
CA ARG A 141 -18.77 -10.22 -5.80
C ARG A 141 -17.45 -10.96 -5.94
N LEU A 142 -17.27 -11.99 -5.11
CA LEU A 142 -16.00 -12.65 -4.79
C LEU A 142 -15.14 -13.11 -5.98
N GLU A 143 -15.66 -13.10 -7.21
CA GLU A 143 -14.96 -13.54 -8.42
C GLU A 143 -14.07 -12.45 -9.03
N ALA A 144 -14.53 -11.18 -9.08
CA ALA A 144 -13.81 -10.11 -9.80
C ALA A 144 -12.52 -9.63 -9.09
N VAL A 145 -12.45 -9.70 -7.75
CA VAL A 145 -11.25 -9.30 -6.99
C VAL A 145 -10.17 -10.39 -7.02
N GLN A 146 -10.59 -11.66 -7.05
CA GLN A 146 -9.67 -12.80 -7.11
C GLN A 146 -9.13 -13.04 -8.53
N ASP A 147 -9.88 -12.66 -9.56
CA ASP A 147 -9.42 -12.76 -10.95
C ASP A 147 -8.87 -11.43 -11.50
N GLY A 148 -9.19 -10.29 -10.88
CA GLY A 148 -8.67 -8.98 -11.27
C GLY A 148 -7.46 -8.57 -10.44
N ILE A 149 -7.67 -8.33 -9.14
CA ILE A 149 -6.63 -7.82 -8.24
C ILE A 149 -5.61 -8.91 -7.86
N LEU A 150 -6.10 -10.11 -7.56
CA LEU A 150 -5.24 -11.28 -7.44
C LEU A 150 -4.89 -11.88 -8.80
N GLY A 151 -5.64 -11.64 -9.88
CA GLY A 151 -5.19 -11.98 -11.23
C GLY A 151 -3.95 -11.21 -11.68
N PHE A 152 -3.77 -9.97 -11.19
CA PHE A 152 -2.51 -9.23 -11.36
C PHE A 152 -1.28 -9.95 -10.78
N PHE A 153 -1.45 -10.88 -9.81
CA PHE A 153 -0.34 -11.54 -9.11
C PHE A 153 -0.38 -13.08 -9.07
N ILE A 154 -1.52 -13.73 -9.30
CA ILE A 154 -1.75 -15.17 -8.99
C ILE A 154 -2.10 -16.00 -10.24
N TRP A 155 -2.78 -15.46 -11.27
CA TRP A 155 -3.05 -16.20 -12.51
C TRP A 155 -1.90 -16.04 -13.50
N GLY A 156 -0.85 -16.81 -13.25
CA GLY A 156 0.32 -16.94 -14.11
C GLY A 156 -0.01 -17.43 -15.52
N HIS A 157 -0.32 -16.50 -16.42
CA HIS A 157 -0.02 -16.65 -17.84
C HIS A 157 0.64 -15.35 -18.33
N TYR A 158 1.96 -15.44 -18.47
CA TYR A 158 2.89 -14.47 -19.09
C TYR A 158 3.34 -13.30 -18.21
N ILE A 159 4.16 -13.61 -17.21
CA ILE A 159 5.23 -12.71 -16.77
C ILE A 159 6.51 -13.27 -17.40
N TRP A 160 6.91 -12.72 -18.55
CA TRP A 160 8.27 -12.86 -19.06
C TRP A 160 8.99 -11.53 -18.81
N PHE A 161 10.09 -11.61 -18.07
CA PHE A 161 11.30 -10.88 -18.47
C PHE A 161 11.92 -11.64 -19.65
#